data_AF-A0A938J3P8-F1
#
_entry.id   AF-A0A938J3P8-F1
#
_cell.length_a   1.000
_cell.length_b   1.000
_cell.length_c   1.000
_cell.angle_alpha   90.00
_cell.angle_beta   90.00
_cell.angle_gamma   90.00
#
_symmetry.space_group_name_H-M   'P 1'
#
loop_
_entity.id
_entity.type
_entity.pdbx_description
1 polymer ?
#
loop_
_entity_poly.entity_id
_entity_poly.type
_entity_poly.pdbx_seq_one_letter_code
_entity_poly.pdbx_strand_id
1 'polypeptide(L)'
;MDTVDQASLRDDLQREPAAENAEWQDRAACHDLTPVGFYSDDLNDITAAKRLCLSCPVRQECLDAAVANREPAGVWGGHLFVDGKIVLHKRRRGRPPRRPRPEDAFPVVDLPEDYRTLVARSCDVATV
;
A
#
# COMPACT_ATOMS: atom_id res chain seq x y z
N MET A 1 41.47 -32.73 -10.08
CA MET A 1 40.46 -33.05 -11.10
C MET A 1 39.25 -33.49 -10.31
N ASP A 2 38.58 -32.51 -9.70
CA ASP A 2 37.47 -32.75 -8.79
C ASP A 2 36.20 -32.44 -9.57
N THR A 3 35.43 -33.48 -9.80
CA THR A 3 34.18 -33.45 -10.55
C THR A 3 33.18 -32.59 -9.80
N VAL A 4 32.99 -31.37 -10.28
CA VAL A 4 31.95 -30.46 -9.79
C VAL A 4 30.60 -31.12 -10.05
N ASP A 5 29.84 -31.35 -8.98
CA ASP A 5 28.56 -32.05 -8.99
C ASP A 5 27.48 -31.21 -9.71
N GLN A 6 26.92 -31.75 -10.79
CA GLN A 6 25.94 -31.07 -11.65
C GLN A 6 24.59 -30.79 -10.98
N ALA A 7 24.32 -31.32 -9.77
CA ALA A 7 23.06 -31.06 -9.08
C ALA A 7 23.01 -29.66 -8.46
N SER A 8 24.15 -29.08 -8.08
CA SER A 8 24.19 -27.73 -7.48
C SER A 8 23.94 -26.60 -8.50
N LEU A 9 24.11 -26.85 -9.80
CA LEU A 9 23.87 -25.85 -10.87
C LEU A 9 22.39 -25.75 -11.30
N ARG A 10 21.51 -26.62 -10.81
CA ARG A 10 20.08 -26.63 -11.17
C ARG A 10 19.20 -25.83 -10.21
N ASP A 11 19.63 -25.65 -8.96
CA ASP A 11 18.90 -24.87 -7.96
C ASP A 11 18.98 -23.36 -8.21
N ASP A 12 20.06 -22.87 -8.84
CA ASP A 12 20.24 -21.45 -9.17
C ASP A 12 19.38 -20.96 -10.36
N LEU A 13 18.84 -21.87 -11.18
CA LEU A 13 18.04 -21.57 -12.37
C LEU A 13 16.52 -21.65 -12.13
N GLN A 14 16.07 -21.93 -10.90
CA GLN A 14 14.66 -21.82 -10.50
C GLN A 14 14.33 -20.49 -9.80
N ARG A 15 15.22 -19.49 -9.91
CA ARG A 15 14.87 -18.12 -9.50
C ARG A 15 14.02 -17.49 -10.59
N GLU A 16 12.72 -17.76 -10.51
CA GLU A 16 11.71 -17.16 -11.39
C GLU A 16 11.93 -15.64 -11.46
N PRO A 17 12.06 -15.07 -12.68
CA PRO A 17 12.44 -13.68 -12.86
C PRO A 17 11.34 -12.76 -12.33
N ALA A 18 11.71 -11.58 -11.85
CA ALA A 18 10.82 -10.54 -11.32
C ALA A 18 9.72 -10.01 -12.30
N ALA A 19 9.53 -10.67 -13.45
CA ALA A 19 8.56 -10.37 -14.49
C ALA A 19 7.13 -10.84 -14.17
N GLU A 20 6.93 -11.91 -13.38
CA GLU A 20 5.57 -12.31 -12.92
C GLU A 20 4.94 -11.26 -11.99
N ASN A 21 5.73 -10.35 -11.44
CA ASN A 21 5.24 -9.26 -10.60
C ASN A 21 4.76 -8.02 -11.38
N ALA A 22 4.91 -7.97 -12.72
CA ALA A 22 4.45 -6.84 -13.52
C ALA A 22 3.00 -6.99 -14.01
N GLU A 23 2.48 -8.22 -14.13
CA GLU A 23 1.14 -8.46 -14.71
C GLU A 23 0.00 -7.79 -13.93
N TRP A 24 0.14 -7.65 -12.62
CA TRP A 24 -0.89 -6.97 -11.82
C TRP A 24 -0.79 -5.45 -11.96
N GLN A 25 0.41 -4.90 -12.14
CA GLN A 25 0.62 -3.45 -12.29
C GLN A 25 -0.03 -2.93 -13.58
N ASP A 26 0.03 -3.70 -14.66
CA ASP A 26 -0.60 -3.37 -15.95
C ASP A 26 -2.14 -3.42 -15.89
N ARG A 27 -2.71 -4.21 -14.96
CA ARG A 27 -4.15 -4.29 -14.71
C ARG A 27 -4.65 -3.28 -13.67
N ALA A 28 -3.75 -2.51 -13.06
CA ALA A 28 -4.12 -1.54 -12.04
C ALA A 28 -4.93 -0.38 -12.64
N ALA A 29 -6.06 -0.03 -12.02
CA ALA A 29 -6.89 1.08 -12.48
C ALA A 29 -6.15 2.44 -12.47
N CYS A 30 -5.05 2.54 -11.72
CA CYS A 30 -4.20 3.72 -11.66
C CYS A 30 -3.02 3.70 -12.64
N HIS A 31 -2.80 2.61 -13.40
CA HIS A 31 -1.63 2.42 -14.27
C HIS A 31 -1.44 3.58 -15.27
N ASP A 32 -2.50 3.92 -16.01
CA ASP A 32 -2.48 4.98 -17.04
C ASP A 32 -2.77 6.38 -16.48
N LEU A 33 -2.97 6.50 -15.16
CA LEU A 33 -3.28 7.78 -14.53
C LEU A 33 -2.00 8.43 -14.06
N THR A 34 -1.92 9.76 -14.20
CA THR A 34 -0.91 10.52 -13.46
C THR A 34 -1.14 10.26 -11.97
N PRO A 35 -0.10 9.94 -11.17
CA PRO A 35 -0.24 9.61 -9.75
C PRO A 35 -0.62 10.85 -8.96
N VAL A 36 -1.89 11.25 -9.04
CA VAL A 36 -2.43 12.39 -8.32
C VAL A 36 -2.84 11.94 -6.93
N GLY A 37 -2.23 12.53 -5.91
CA GLY A 37 -2.64 12.36 -4.51
C GLY A 37 -2.21 11.07 -3.81
N PHE A 38 -1.63 10.08 -4.50
CA PHE A 38 -1.18 8.82 -3.90
C PHE A 38 -0.13 9.01 -2.81
N TYR A 39 0.70 10.04 -2.91
CA TYR A 39 1.75 10.38 -1.94
C TYR A 39 1.51 11.73 -1.25
N SER A 40 0.27 12.25 -1.34
CA SER A 40 -0.08 13.55 -0.74
C SER A 40 -0.32 13.41 0.76
N ASP A 41 -0.05 14.51 1.48
CA ASP A 41 -0.39 14.66 2.88
C ASP A 41 -1.81 15.24 3.10
N ASP A 42 -2.43 15.78 2.04
CA ASP A 42 -3.78 16.34 2.11
C ASP A 42 -4.85 15.25 2.19
N LEU A 43 -5.83 15.44 3.09
CA LEU A 43 -6.89 14.45 3.29
C LEU A 43 -7.77 14.27 2.06
N ASN A 44 -8.00 15.31 1.26
CA ASN A 44 -8.86 15.21 0.08
C ASN A 44 -8.17 14.39 -1.00
N ASP A 45 -6.88 14.60 -1.21
CA ASP A 45 -6.05 13.83 -2.14
C ASP A 45 -5.97 12.35 -1.74
N ILE A 46 -5.70 12.07 -0.47
CA ILE A 46 -5.67 10.70 0.07
C ILE A 46 -7.04 10.04 -0.13
N THR A 47 -8.12 10.77 0.12
CA THR A 47 -9.49 10.25 -0.06
C THR A 47 -9.77 9.97 -1.54
N ALA A 48 -9.31 10.83 -2.47
CA ALA A 48 -9.45 10.62 -3.90
C ALA A 48 -8.67 9.37 -4.37
N ALA A 49 -7.43 9.20 -3.92
CA ALA A 49 -6.63 8.01 -4.21
C ALA A 49 -7.30 6.73 -3.67
N LYS A 50 -7.81 6.76 -2.43
CA LYS A 50 -8.53 5.61 -1.86
C LYS A 50 -9.80 5.27 -2.64
N ARG A 51 -10.54 6.26 -3.14
CA ARG A 51 -11.74 6.03 -3.97
C ARG A 51 -11.40 5.35 -5.28
N LEU A 52 -10.31 5.75 -5.94
CA LEU A 52 -9.82 5.09 -7.15
C LEU A 52 -9.50 3.62 -6.90
N CYS A 53 -8.94 3.29 -5.73
CA CYS A 53 -8.66 1.92 -5.36
C CYS A 53 -9.91 1.05 -5.20
N LEU A 54 -11.09 1.60 -4.84
CA LEU A 54 -12.29 0.79 -4.52
C LEU A 54 -12.74 -0.14 -5.65
N SER A 55 -12.58 0.29 -6.90
CA SER A 55 -12.94 -0.48 -8.10
C SER A 55 -11.74 -1.14 -8.79
N CYS A 56 -10.54 -1.06 -8.20
CA CYS A 56 -9.34 -1.62 -8.81
C CYS A 56 -9.35 -3.16 -8.67
N PRO A 57 -9.12 -3.93 -9.75
CA PRO A 57 -9.17 -5.38 -9.71
C PRO A 57 -7.99 -6.02 -8.96
N VAL A 58 -6.89 -5.29 -8.80
CA VAL A 58 -5.61 -5.78 -8.25
C VAL A 58 -5.27 -5.18 -6.88
N ARG A 59 -6.30 -4.84 -6.08
CA ARG A 59 -6.11 -4.21 -4.76
C ARG A 59 -5.28 -5.09 -3.83
N GLN A 60 -5.50 -6.40 -3.85
CA GLN A 60 -4.83 -7.35 -2.97
C GLN A 60 -3.36 -7.44 -3.34
N GLU A 61 -3.04 -7.70 -4.60
CA GLU A 61 -1.67 -7.78 -5.11
C GLU A 61 -0.90 -6.47 -4.86
N CYS A 62 -1.57 -5.32 -5.01
CA CYS A 62 -1.00 -4.01 -4.71
C CYS A 62 -0.68 -3.83 -3.22
N LEU A 63 -1.57 -4.29 -2.32
CA LEU A 63 -1.34 -4.25 -0.88
C LEU A 63 -0.18 -5.18 -0.49
N ASP A 64 -0.17 -6.39 -1.03
CA ASP A 64 0.85 -7.42 -0.76
C ASP A 64 2.23 -6.91 -1.17
N ALA A 65 2.33 -6.32 -2.36
CA ALA A 65 3.56 -5.70 -2.86
C ALA A 65 4.02 -4.56 -1.94
N ALA A 66 3.12 -3.68 -1.49
CA ALA A 66 3.47 -2.58 -0.61
C ALA A 66 4.01 -3.06 0.74
N VAL A 67 3.40 -4.11 1.30
CA VAL A 67 3.86 -4.73 2.55
C VAL A 67 5.21 -5.42 2.36
N ALA A 68 5.39 -6.18 1.27
CA ALA A 68 6.65 -6.87 0.96
C ALA A 68 7.81 -5.88 0.78
N ASN A 69 7.56 -4.77 0.09
CA ASN A 69 8.54 -3.71 -0.15
C ASN A 69 8.76 -2.78 1.05
N ARG A 70 7.93 -2.91 2.09
CA ARG A 70 7.90 -2.00 3.26
C ARG A 70 7.75 -0.55 2.84
N GLU A 71 6.79 -0.30 1.95
CA GLU A 71 6.55 1.04 1.41
C GLU A 71 6.34 2.04 2.56
N PRO A 72 7.16 3.11 2.65
CA PRO A 72 7.16 3.97 3.82
C PRO A 72 5.91 4.86 3.87
N ALA A 73 5.32 5.19 2.72
CA ALA A 73 4.22 6.14 2.64
C ALA A 73 3.34 5.93 1.40
N GLY A 74 2.16 6.54 1.45
CA GLY A 74 1.24 6.67 0.32
C GLY A 74 0.05 5.72 0.38
N VAL A 75 -0.83 5.80 -0.61
CA VAL A 75 -2.02 4.94 -0.71
C VAL A 75 -1.72 3.72 -1.58
N TRP A 76 -1.83 2.53 -1.00
CA TRP A 76 -1.58 1.25 -1.66
C TRP A 76 -2.73 0.28 -1.39
N GLY A 77 -3.30 -0.33 -2.43
CA GLY A 77 -4.44 -1.25 -2.29
C GLY A 77 -5.71 -0.65 -1.64
N GLY A 78 -5.78 0.68 -1.50
CA GLY A 78 -6.84 1.40 -0.77
C GLY A 78 -6.49 1.74 0.69
N HIS A 79 -5.30 1.38 1.17
CA HIS A 79 -4.82 1.64 2.52
C HIS A 79 -3.75 2.73 2.51
N LEU A 80 -3.80 3.64 3.50
CA LEU A 80 -2.79 4.68 3.65
C LEU A 80 -1.63 4.12 4.49
N PHE A 81 -0.41 4.27 4.00
CA PHE A 81 0.82 3.94 4.70
C PHE A 81 1.46 5.21 5.26
N VAL A 82 1.92 5.12 6.51
CA VAL A 82 2.77 6.12 7.18
C VAL A 82 3.80 5.37 8.02
N ASP A 83 5.08 5.63 7.77
CA ASP A 83 6.21 4.92 8.39
C ASP A 83 6.09 3.39 8.27
N GLY A 84 5.61 2.90 7.12
CA GLY A 84 5.41 1.47 6.85
C GLY A 84 4.23 0.82 7.59
N LYS A 85 3.41 1.60 8.30
CA LYS A 85 2.22 1.13 9.01
C LYS A 85 0.94 1.57 8.32
N ILE A 86 -0.11 0.74 8.43
CA ILE A 86 -1.43 1.04 7.86
C ILE A 86 -2.16 2.03 8.78
N VAL A 87 -2.54 3.18 8.24
CA VAL A 87 -3.29 4.23 8.93
C VAL A 87 -4.74 4.21 8.47
N LEU A 88 -5.64 3.84 9.38
CA LEU A 88 -7.08 3.81 9.10
C LEU A 88 -7.71 5.22 9.10
N HIS A 89 -7.16 6.14 9.90
CA HIS A 89 -7.67 7.51 10.02
C HIS A 89 -6.51 8.50 10.15
N LYS A 90 -6.50 9.56 9.33
CA LYS A 90 -5.55 10.68 9.42
C LYS A 90 -6.32 11.93 9.84
N ARG A 91 -5.77 12.70 10.78
CA ARG A 91 -6.34 13.98 11.22
C ARG A 91 -5.66 15.12 10.47
N ARG A 92 -6.37 16.22 10.27
CA ARG A 92 -5.72 17.47 9.83
C ARG A 92 -4.79 17.98 10.91
N ARG A 93 -3.73 18.67 10.48
CA ARG A 93 -2.84 19.41 11.37
C ARG A 93 -3.64 20.48 12.13
N GLY A 94 -3.19 20.79 13.34
CA GLY A 94 -3.79 21.80 14.20
C GLY A 94 -4.83 21.26 15.19
N ARG A 95 -5.53 22.20 15.85
CA ARG A 95 -6.49 21.86 16.91
C ARG A 95 -7.70 21.11 16.31
N PRO A 96 -8.12 19.97 16.90
CA PRO A 96 -9.33 19.29 16.47
C PRO A 96 -10.55 20.23 16.48
N PRO A 97 -11.37 20.22 15.43
CA PRO A 97 -12.59 21.02 15.41
C PRO A 97 -13.58 20.49 16.46
N ARG A 98 -14.47 21.36 16.96
CA ARG A 98 -15.53 20.95 17.91
C ARG A 98 -16.51 19.94 17.31
N ARG A 99 -16.66 19.92 15.98
CA ARG A 99 -17.48 18.98 15.24
C ARG A 99 -16.63 18.33 14.14
N PRO A 100 -16.67 16.99 13.99
CA PRO A 100 -16.02 16.33 12.87
C PRO A 100 -16.58 16.85 11.55
N ARG A 101 -15.69 17.04 10.59
CA ARG A 101 -16.02 17.35 9.20
C ARG A 101 -16.27 16.03 8.48
N PRO A 102 -17.48 15.77 7.94
CA PRO A 102 -17.75 14.54 7.20
C PRO A 102 -16.79 14.30 6.03
N GLU A 103 -16.30 15.38 5.41
CA GLU A 103 -15.34 15.34 4.30
C GLU A 103 -13.94 14.84 4.70
N ASP A 104 -13.59 14.83 5.99
CA ASP A 104 -12.31 14.30 6.49
C ASP A 104 -12.35 12.75 6.63
N ALA A 105 -13.51 12.12 6.43
CA ALA A 105 -13.65 10.67 6.56
C ALA A 105 -13.15 9.92 5.31
N PHE A 106 -12.31 8.91 5.52
CA PHE A 106 -11.88 8.02 4.45
C PHE A 106 -12.97 7.01 4.08
N PRO A 107 -13.05 6.57 2.80
CA PRO A 107 -13.91 5.44 2.45
C PRO A 107 -13.46 4.20 3.22
N VAL A 108 -14.44 3.40 3.64
CA VAL A 108 -14.18 2.11 4.29
C VAL A 108 -13.68 1.15 3.22
N VAL A 109 -12.49 0.59 3.47
CA VAL A 109 -11.84 -0.41 2.63
C VAL A 109 -11.58 -1.61 3.52
N ASP A 110 -12.09 -2.78 3.13
CA ASP A 110 -11.88 -4.00 3.89
C ASP A 110 -10.39 -4.34 3.93
N LEU A 111 -9.85 -4.42 5.17
CA LEU A 111 -8.47 -4.81 5.42
C LEU A 111 -8.41 -6.33 5.66
N PRO A 112 -7.63 -7.09 4.86
CA PRO A 112 -7.42 -8.52 5.10
C PRO A 112 -6.86 -8.79 6.51
N GLU A 113 -7.21 -9.96 7.08
CA GLU A 113 -6.83 -10.33 8.46
C GLU A 113 -5.32 -10.28 8.67
N ASP A 114 -4.57 -10.80 7.70
CA ASP A 114 -3.11 -10.98 7.76
C ASP A 114 -2.36 -9.65 7.95
N TYR A 115 -2.98 -8.53 7.58
CA TYR A 115 -2.39 -7.19 7.67
C TYR A 115 -2.89 -6.36 8.85
N ARG A 116 -3.82 -6.88 9.68
CA ARG A 116 -4.34 -6.12 10.82
C ARG A 116 -3.28 -5.79 11.87
N THR A 117 -2.25 -6.62 11.99
CA THR A 117 -1.11 -6.39 12.90
C THR A 117 -0.24 -5.21 12.48
N LEU A 118 -0.31 -4.79 11.21
CA LEU A 118 0.42 -3.65 10.66
C LEU A 118 -0.31 -2.31 10.85
N VAL A 119 -1.53 -2.34 11.39
CA VAL A 119 -2.30 -1.12 11.66
C VAL A 119 -1.63 -0.31 12.75
N ALA A 120 -1.36 0.96 12.43
CA ALA A 120 -0.76 1.90 13.36
C ALA A 120 -1.67 2.10 14.58
N ARG A 121 -1.07 2.10 15.77
CA ARG A 121 -1.79 2.43 17.00
C ARG A 121 -2.07 3.92 17.05
N SER A 122 -3.06 4.34 17.84
CA SER A 122 -3.40 5.78 17.96
C SER A 122 -2.25 6.66 18.45
N CYS A 123 -1.27 6.09 19.17
CA CYS A 123 -0.05 6.77 19.62
C CYS A 123 1.05 6.86 18.55
N ASP A 124 1.01 6.03 17.50
CA ASP A 124 2.06 5.95 16.48
C ASP A 124 1.96 7.06 15.43
N VAL A 125 0.75 7.58 15.18
CA VAL A 125 0.47 8.53 14.09
C VAL A 125 0.31 9.97 14.61
N ALA A 126 0.68 10.24 15.86
CA ALA A 126 0.38 11.50 16.55
C ALA A 126 1.29 12.68 16.18
N THR A 127 2.19 12.55 15.19
CA THR A 127 3.26 13.53 14.98
C THR A 127 3.53 13.78 13.49
N VAL A 128 2.96 14.86 12.91
CA VAL A 128 3.60 15.90 12.05
C VAL A 128 2.67 17.12 11.95
#